data_AF-A0A2E0TRZ8-F1
#
_entry.id   AF-A0A2E0TRZ8-F1
#
_cell.length_a   1.000
_cell.length_b   1.000
_cell.length_c   1.000
_cell.angle_alpha   90.00
_cell.angle_beta   90.00
_cell.angle_gamma   90.00
#
_symmetry.space_group_name_H-M   'P 1'
#
loop_
_entity.id
_entity.type
_entity.pdbx_description
1 polymer ?
#
loop_
_entity_poly.entity_id
_entity_poly.type
_entity_poly.pdbx_seq_one_letter_code
_entity_poly.pdbx_strand_id
1 'polypeptide(L)'
;MQTLDREDRLQLMKFICSFAWADLEVQKAERKFVGKLARELELDEDEQKQVEAWLEVPPTPDEVDPQDIPKAHRELFLDTVRAIIVADGKIDAEEAENFSLLEAMLR
;
A
#
# COMPACT_ATOMS: atom_id res chain seq x y z
N MET A 1 14.17 -7.47 1.22
CA MET A 1 13.14 -7.39 0.16
C MET A 1 13.39 -8.36 -1.01
N GLN A 2 14.23 -9.41 -0.88
CA GLN A 2 14.54 -10.36 -1.98
C GLN A 2 13.51 -11.50 -2.17
N THR A 3 12.27 -11.32 -1.72
CA THR A 3 11.25 -12.39 -1.72
C THR A 3 9.97 -12.05 -2.49
N LEU A 4 9.78 -10.80 -2.93
CA LEU A 4 8.63 -10.43 -3.75
C LEU A 4 8.98 -10.58 -5.23
N ASP A 5 8.23 -11.43 -5.92
CA ASP A 5 8.20 -11.46 -7.38
C ASP A 5 7.57 -10.18 -7.93
N ARG A 6 7.74 -9.93 -9.23
CA ARG A 6 7.27 -8.70 -9.87
C ARG A 6 5.78 -8.44 -9.63
N GLU A 7 4.95 -9.48 -9.77
CA GLU A 7 3.51 -9.40 -9.56
C GLU A 7 3.17 -9.04 -8.11
N ASP A 8 3.86 -9.65 -7.14
CA ASP A 8 3.67 -9.37 -5.71
C ASP A 8 4.04 -7.93 -5.35
N ARG A 9 5.07 -7.35 -5.99
CA ARG A 9 5.46 -5.94 -5.77
C ARG A 9 4.37 -5.00 -6.26
N LEU A 10 3.83 -5.26 -7.45
CA LEU A 10 2.77 -4.43 -8.01
C LEU A 10 1.47 -4.57 -7.21
N GLN A 11 1.15 -5.78 -6.76
CA GLN A 11 0.02 -6.03 -5.86
C GLN A 11 0.19 -5.32 -4.51
N LEU A 12 1.40 -5.31 -3.95
CA LEU A 12 1.73 -4.53 -2.76
C LEU A 12 1.44 -3.05 -2.97
N MET A 13 1.91 -2.48 -4.08
CA MET A 13 1.67 -1.07 -4.40
C MET A 13 0.19 -0.76 -4.62
N LYS A 14 -0.55 -1.66 -5.28
CA LYS A 14 -1.99 -1.50 -5.51
C LYS A 14 -2.75 -1.39 -4.19
N PHE A 15 -2.47 -2.30 -3.27
CA PHE A 15 -3.11 -2.33 -1.96
C PHE A 15 -2.75 -1.10 -1.13
N ILE A 16 -1.47 -0.73 -1.14
CA ILE A 16 -0.99 0.47 -0.49
C ILE A 16 -1.73 1.71 -0.99
N CYS A 17 -1.88 1.86 -2.31
CA CYS A 17 -2.62 2.99 -2.85
C CYS A 17 -4.10 2.91 -2.45
N SER A 18 -4.73 1.73 -2.48
CA SER A 18 -6.09 1.54 -1.98
C SER A 18 -6.25 1.98 -0.52
N PHE A 19 -5.26 1.69 0.32
CA PHE A 19 -5.28 2.02 1.74
C PHE A 19 -5.05 3.52 1.97
N ALA A 20 -4.16 4.14 1.21
CA ALA A 20 -3.96 5.61 1.25
C ALA A 20 -5.22 6.39 0.83
N TRP A 21 -6.16 5.75 0.12
CA TRP A 21 -7.46 6.33 -0.22
C TRP A 21 -8.56 6.06 0.81
N ALA A 22 -8.27 5.41 1.93
CA ALA A 22 -9.26 5.06 2.94
C ALA A 22 -10.05 6.29 3.43
N ASP A 23 -9.35 7.40 3.64
CA ASP A 23 -9.92 8.67 4.12
C ASP A 23 -10.37 9.60 2.97
N LEU A 24 -10.48 9.05 1.75
CA LEU A 24 -10.86 9.76 0.51
C LEU A 24 -9.92 10.90 0.09
N GLU A 25 -8.75 11.02 0.73
CA GLU A 25 -7.71 11.99 0.38
C GLU A 25 -6.32 11.37 0.56
N VAL A 26 -5.46 11.51 -0.46
CA VAL A 26 -4.04 11.11 -0.36
C VAL A 26 -3.16 12.33 -0.19
N GLN A 27 -2.52 12.46 0.97
CA GLN A 27 -1.65 13.57 1.31
C GLN A 27 -0.32 13.56 0.53
N LYS A 28 0.34 14.72 0.46
CA LYS A 28 1.65 14.85 -0.21
C LYS A 28 2.74 13.98 0.42
N ALA A 29 2.69 13.77 1.74
CA ALA A 29 3.65 12.94 2.46
C ALA A 29 3.52 11.46 2.03
N GLU A 30 2.29 10.96 1.97
CA GLU A 30 1.96 9.61 1.51
C GLU A 30 2.35 9.41 0.05
N ARG A 31 1.99 10.33 -0.85
CA ARG A 31 2.42 10.28 -2.27
C ARG A 31 3.93 10.16 -2.40
N LYS A 32 4.68 10.93 -1.61
CA LYS A 32 6.14 10.88 -1.61
C LYS A 32 6.67 9.56 -1.06
N PHE A 33 6.02 9.00 -0.03
CA PHE A 33 6.37 7.69 0.51
C PHE A 33 6.14 6.60 -0.54
N VAL A 34 4.95 6.56 -1.16
CA VAL A 34 4.60 5.57 -2.19
C VAL A 34 5.58 5.65 -3.37
N GLY A 35 5.92 6.85 -3.83
CA GLY A 35 6.93 7.03 -4.88
C GLY A 35 8.34 6.58 -4.47
N LYS A 36 8.73 6.74 -3.19
CA LYS A 36 10.00 6.20 -2.67
C LYS A 36 9.97 4.67 -2.63
N LEU A 37 8.86 4.11 -2.15
CA LEU A 37 8.68 2.67 -2.04
C LEU A 37 8.70 1.98 -3.41
N ALA A 38 8.03 2.57 -4.42
CA ALA A 38 8.07 2.06 -5.79
C ALA A 38 9.51 1.93 -6.32
N ARG A 39 10.38 2.90 -5.98
CA ARG A 39 11.81 2.86 -6.34
C ARG A 39 12.58 1.83 -5.53
N GLU A 40 12.28 1.67 -4.24
CA GLU A 40 12.94 0.66 -3.38
C GLU A 40 12.56 -0.78 -3.75
N LEU A 41 11.36 -0.98 -4.30
CA LEU A 41 10.90 -2.25 -4.87
C LEU A 41 11.40 -2.47 -6.31
N GLU A 42 12.17 -1.54 -6.87
CA GLU A 42 12.73 -1.61 -8.21
C GLU A 42 11.66 -1.79 -9.32
N LEU A 43 10.50 -1.14 -9.17
CA LEU A 43 9.46 -1.10 -10.21
C LEU A 43 10.00 -0.44 -11.47
N ASP A 44 9.64 -0.97 -12.64
CA ASP A 44 9.99 -0.35 -13.91
C ASP A 44 9.16 0.93 -14.20
N GLU A 45 9.47 1.61 -15.31
CA GLU A 45 8.85 2.88 -15.66
C GLU A 45 7.33 2.76 -15.89
N ASP A 46 6.84 1.65 -16.42
CA ASP A 46 5.41 1.45 -16.68
C ASP A 46 4.68 1.09 -15.38
N GLU A 47 5.31 0.31 -14.51
CA GLU A 47 4.79 0.02 -13.17
C GLU A 47 4.75 1.27 -12.29
N GLN A 48 5.76 2.13 -12.34
CA GLN A 48 5.76 3.41 -11.62
C GLN A 48 4.61 4.31 -12.09
N LYS A 49 4.37 4.42 -13.41
CA LYS A 49 3.22 5.16 -13.93
C LYS A 49 1.88 4.58 -13.47
N GLN A 50 1.78 3.25 -13.38
CA GLN A 50 0.58 2.60 -12.86
C GLN A 50 0.32 2.95 -11.39
N VAL A 51 1.38 2.98 -10.58
CA VAL A 51 1.30 3.43 -9.18
C VAL A 51 0.90 4.90 -9.09
N GLU A 52 1.47 5.77 -9.92
CA GLU A 52 1.09 7.18 -9.99
C GLU A 52 -0.39 7.35 -10.36
N ALA A 53 -0.89 6.57 -11.33
CA ALA A 53 -2.30 6.57 -11.69
C ALA A 53 -3.19 6.15 -10.51
N TRP A 54 -2.77 5.20 -9.67
CA TRP A 54 -3.51 4.83 -8.46
C TRP A 54 -3.50 5.89 -7.37
N LEU A 55 -2.49 6.76 -7.33
CA LEU A 55 -2.45 7.91 -6.43
C LEU A 55 -3.34 9.07 -6.93
N GLU A 56 -3.68 9.09 -8.22
CA GLU A 56 -4.63 10.04 -8.79
C GLU A 56 -6.08 9.55 -8.68
N VAL A 57 -6.31 8.24 -8.86
CA VAL A 57 -7.62 7.60 -8.79
C VAL A 57 -7.46 6.25 -8.07
N PRO A 58 -8.23 5.97 -7.00
CA PRO A 58 -8.09 4.70 -6.29
C PRO A 58 -8.34 3.51 -7.22
N PRO A 59 -7.64 2.38 -7.02
CA PRO A 59 -8.03 1.11 -7.62
C PRO A 59 -9.46 0.75 -7.17
N THR A 60 -10.22 0.03 -8.00
CA THR A 60 -11.59 -0.31 -7.59
C THR A 60 -11.57 -1.37 -6.48
N PRO A 61 -12.50 -1.31 -5.51
CA PRO A 61 -12.49 -2.19 -4.34
C PRO A 61 -12.54 -3.69 -4.69
N ASP A 62 -13.24 -4.05 -5.77
CA ASP A 62 -13.33 -5.42 -6.28
C ASP A 62 -12.01 -5.95 -6.85
N GLU A 63 -11.01 -5.10 -7.07
CA GLU A 63 -9.72 -5.51 -7.61
C GLU A 63 -8.60 -5.61 -6.56
N VAL A 64 -8.94 -5.47 -5.27
CA VAL A 64 -7.99 -5.51 -4.15
C VAL A 64 -8.57 -6.36 -3.02
N ASP A 65 -8.15 -7.62 -2.91
CA ASP A 65 -8.49 -8.49 -1.78
C ASP A 65 -7.27 -8.69 -0.87
N PRO A 66 -7.35 -8.32 0.44
CA PRO A 66 -6.29 -8.62 1.40
C PRO A 66 -5.95 -10.12 1.51
N GLN A 67 -6.91 -11.01 1.27
CA GLN A 67 -6.71 -12.46 1.36
C GLN A 67 -5.82 -13.01 0.23
N ASP A 68 -5.68 -12.29 -0.88
CA ASP A 68 -4.78 -12.67 -1.98
C ASP A 68 -3.31 -12.51 -1.60
N ILE A 69 -2.99 -11.82 -0.50
CA ILE A 69 -1.61 -11.64 -0.04
C ILE A 69 -1.05 -12.98 0.47
N PRO A 70 0.02 -13.52 -0.13
CA PRO A 70 0.64 -14.76 0.32
C PRO A 70 1.05 -14.67 1.79
N LYS A 71 0.79 -15.72 2.57
CA LYS A 71 1.08 -15.74 4.02
C LYS A 71 2.52 -15.36 4.36
N ALA A 72 3.47 -15.76 3.52
CA ALA A 72 4.89 -15.44 3.69
C ALA A 72 5.19 -13.93 3.59
N HIS A 73 4.32 -13.16 2.93
CA HIS A 73 4.50 -11.74 2.64
C HIS A 73 3.64 -10.83 3.52
N ARG A 74 2.69 -11.37 4.29
CA ARG A 74 1.75 -10.59 5.11
C ARG A 74 2.43 -9.69 6.14
N GLU A 75 3.50 -10.16 6.79
CA GLU A 75 4.26 -9.34 7.74
C GLU A 75 4.88 -8.11 7.07
N LEU A 76 5.57 -8.33 5.94
CA LEU A 76 6.14 -7.24 5.13
C LEU A 76 5.05 -6.25 4.68
N PHE A 77 3.88 -6.77 4.33
CA PHE A 77 2.73 -5.99 3.91
C PHE A 77 2.23 -5.09 5.04
N LEU A 78 1.98 -5.67 6.23
CA LEU A 78 1.53 -4.94 7.41
C LEU A 78 2.56 -3.88 7.84
N ASP A 79 3.84 -4.20 7.83
CA ASP A 79 4.90 -3.23 8.13
C ASP A 79 4.92 -2.07 7.13
N THR A 80 4.68 -2.36 5.85
CA THR A 80 4.70 -1.33 4.81
C THR A 80 3.47 -0.42 4.89
N VAL A 81 2.28 -0.98 5.14
CA VAL A 81 1.05 -0.19 5.36
C VAL A 81 1.20 0.67 6.61
N ARG A 82 1.73 0.11 7.70
CA ARG A 82 2.04 0.86 8.92
C ARG A 82 3.01 2.01 8.63
N ALA A 83 4.05 1.78 7.83
CA ALA A 83 5.04 2.79 7.49
C ALA A 83 4.44 3.97 6.70
N ILE A 84 3.38 3.75 5.92
CA ILE A 84 2.64 4.79 5.20
C ILE A 84 1.80 5.62 6.14
N ILE A 85 1.01 4.97 6.99
CA ILE A 85 0.17 5.65 7.97
C ILE A 85 1.01 6.58 8.84
N VAL A 86 2.19 6.12 9.30
CA VAL A 86 3.07 6.98 10.11
C VAL A 86 3.90 7.99 9.31
N ALA A 87 3.83 7.98 7.97
CA ALA A 87 4.73 8.76 7.11
C ALA A 87 4.50 10.27 7.21
N ASP A 88 3.27 10.71 7.51
CA ASP A 88 2.92 12.11 7.70
C ASP A 88 3.19 12.61 9.14
N GLY A 89 3.60 11.69 10.04
CA GLY A 89 3.91 11.95 11.44
C GLY A 89 2.68 12.04 12.36
N LYS A 90 1.50 11.71 11.85
CA LYS A 90 0.26 11.55 12.60
C LYS A 90 -0.34 10.19 12.26
N ILE A 91 -1.28 9.76 13.09
CA ILE A 91 -2.12 8.60 12.81
C ILE A 91 -3.49 9.07 13.22
N ASP A 92 -4.42 9.21 12.29
CA ASP A 92 -5.80 9.50 12.66
C ASP A 92 -6.52 8.20 13.11
N ALA A 93 -7.73 8.38 13.64
CA ALA A 93 -8.49 7.27 14.17
C ALA A 93 -9.01 6.32 13.08
N GLU A 94 -9.25 6.82 11.87
CA GLU A 94 -9.79 6.06 10.75
C GLU A 94 -8.70 5.17 10.13
N GLU A 95 -7.50 5.72 9.91
CA GLU A 95 -6.31 4.96 9.53
C GLU A 95 -5.98 3.84 10.53
N ALA A 96 -6.02 4.15 11.84
CA ALA A 96 -5.72 3.19 12.90
C ALA A 96 -6.77 2.06 12.97
N GLU A 97 -8.05 2.41 12.80
CA GLU A 97 -9.15 1.43 12.77
C GLU A 97 -9.03 0.52 11.55
N ASN A 98 -8.85 1.10 10.36
CA ASN A 98 -8.65 0.36 9.11
C ASN A 98 -7.43 -0.57 9.17
N PHE A 99 -6.34 -0.11 9.78
CA PHE A 99 -5.13 -0.92 9.95
C PHE A 99 -5.37 -2.09 10.91
N SER A 100 -6.12 -1.85 11.99
CA SER A 100 -6.47 -2.89 12.96
C SER A 100 -7.37 -3.97 12.35
N LEU A 101 -8.31 -3.58 11.48
CA LEU A 101 -9.14 -4.51 10.72
C LEU A 101 -8.30 -5.35 9.75
N LEU A 102 -7.39 -4.71 9.01
CA LEU A 102 -6.46 -5.40 8.12
C LEU A 102 -5.58 -6.40 8.87
N GLU A 103 -5.00 -6.00 10.00
CA GLU A 103 -4.18 -6.87 10.83
C GLU A 103 -4.96 -8.09 11.32
N ALA A 104 -6.22 -7.91 11.74
CA ALA A 104 -7.08 -9.01 12.17
C ALA A 104 -7.44 -9.99 11.03
N MET A 105 -7.50 -9.53 9.78
CA MET A 105 -7.77 -10.39 8.62
C MET A 105 -6.55 -11.18 8.15
N LEU A 106 -5.34 -10.66 8.38
CA LEU A 106 -4.09 -11.23 7.86
C LEU A 106 -3.36 -12.13 8.87
N ARG A 107 -3.63 -11.97 10.17
CA ARG A 107 -3.16 -12.88 11.24
C ARG A 107 -3.92 -14.21 11.25
#